data_AF-A0A1G8LK09-F1
#
_entry.id   AF-A0A1G8LK09-F1
#
_cell.length_a   1.000
_cell.length_b   1.000
_cell.length_c   1.000
_cell.angle_alpha   90.00
_cell.angle_beta   90.00
_cell.angle_gamma   90.00
#
_symmetry.space_group_name_H-M   'P 1'
#
loop_
_entity.id
_entity.type
_entity.pdbx_description
1 polymer ?
#
loop_
_entity_poly.entity_id
_entity_poly.type
_entity_poly.pdbx_seq_one_letter_code
_entity_poly.pdbx_strand_id
1 'polypeptide(L)' 'MVTRIFNQNNLVVTEQEAKVVGLLAEAWNEFLKLPTEHPMAKQEFCSAIHACQEKVLARVGLRAINAPHGDQP' A
#
# COMPACT_ATOMS: atom_id res chain seq x y z
N MET A 1 35.23 12.46 3.35
CA MET A 1 34.14 12.45 4.35
C MET A 1 32.96 11.73 3.71
N VAL A 2 32.49 10.64 4.33
CA VAL A 2 31.68 9.59 3.70
C VAL A 2 30.30 10.10 3.29
N THR A 3 30.02 10.11 1.98
CA THR A 3 28.65 10.18 1.45
C THR A 3 27.90 8.96 1.98
N ARG A 4 26.90 9.18 2.85
CA ARG A 4 26.00 8.10 3.30
C ARG A 4 25.34 7.48 2.06
N ILE A 5 25.80 6.30 1.65
CA ILE A 5 25.06 5.43 0.75
C ILE A 5 23.90 4.86 1.59
N PHE A 6 22.79 5.58 1.65
CA PHE A 6 21.52 5.01 2.07
C PHE A 6 21.00 4.13 0.93
N ASN A 7 21.53 2.91 0.81
CA ASN A 7 20.89 1.89 0.00
C ASN A 7 20.56 0.68 0.86
N GLN A 8 19.57 0.82 1.73
CA GLN A 8 18.94 -0.32 2.37
C GLN A 8 17.44 -0.04 2.44
N ASN A 9 16.67 -0.86 1.71
CA ASN A 9 15.22 -1.07 1.85
C ASN A 9 14.28 -0.38 0.86
N ASN A 10 14.66 -0.21 -0.41
CA ASN A 10 13.69 0.09 -1.46
C ASN A 10 12.77 -1.11 -1.82
N LEU A 11 13.01 -2.28 -1.20
CA LEU A 11 12.29 -3.54 -1.40
C LEU A 11 11.30 -3.87 -0.28
N VAL A 12 11.12 -2.98 0.69
CA VAL A 12 10.07 -3.11 1.71
C VAL A 12 9.02 -2.02 1.52
N VAL A 13 7.85 -2.22 2.13
CA VAL A 13 6.81 -1.19 2.20
C VAL A 13 7.35 0.00 2.99
N THR A 14 7.24 1.21 2.43
CA THR A 14 7.66 2.43 3.12
C THR A 14 6.71 2.79 4.26
N GLU A 15 7.16 3.59 5.23
CA GLU A 15 6.28 4.09 6.30
C GLU A 15 5.05 4.82 5.75
N GLN A 16 5.22 5.59 4.67
CA GLN A 16 4.11 6.31 4.05
C GLN A 16 3.12 5.35 3.36
N GLU A 17 3.60 4.29 2.71
CA GLU A 17 2.74 3.27 2.13
C GLU A 17 1.97 2.51 3.20
N ALA A 18 2.64 2.11 4.29
CA ALA A 18 2.00 1.48 5.44
C ALA A 18 0.95 2.42 6.07
N LYS A 19 1.26 3.71 6.21
CA LYS A 19 0.32 4.73 6.71
C LYS A 19 -0.91 4.84 5.82
N VAL A 20 -0.77 4.88 4.51
CA VAL A 20 -1.92 4.96 3.58
C VAL A 20 -2.79 3.70 3.67
N VAL A 21 -2.18 2.51 3.71
CA VAL A 21 -2.92 1.25 3.91
C VAL A 21 -3.67 1.25 5.25
N GLY A 22 -3.05 1.76 6.31
CA GLY A 22 -3.67 1.94 7.62
C GLY A 22 -4.88 2.87 7.58
N LEU A 23 -4.76 4.04 6.95
CA LEU A 23 -5.87 4.99 6.78
C LEU A 23 -7.05 4.38 6.00
N LEU A 24 -6.78 3.52 5.03
CA LEU A 24 -7.83 2.79 4.30
C LEU A 24 -8.54 1.77 5.22
N ALA A 25 -7.81 1.10 6.11
CA ALA A 25 -8.41 0.22 7.11
C ALA A 25 -9.26 1.01 8.13
N GLU A 26 -8.80 2.18 8.56
CA GLU A 26 -9.57 3.09 9.42
C GLU A 26 -10.85 3.57 8.71
N ALA A 27 -10.77 3.94 7.43
CA ALA A 27 -11.92 4.33 6.64
C ALA A 27 -12.97 3.19 6.55
N TRP A 28 -12.53 1.95 6.38
CA TRP A 28 -13.41 0.78 6.47
C TRP A 28 -14.08 0.67 7.84
N ASN A 29 -13.33 0.81 8.92
CA ASN A 29 -13.86 0.74 10.28
C ASN A 29 -14.91 1.82 10.56
N GLU A 30 -14.71 3.05 10.07
CA GLU A 30 -15.71 4.12 10.21
C GLU A 30 -16.93 3.87 9.33
N PHE A 31 -16.73 3.39 8.09
CA PHE A 31 -17.84 3.06 7.19
C PHE A 31 -18.80 2.01 7.79
N LEU A 32 -18.27 1.04 8.53
CA LEU A 32 -19.07 0.02 9.20
C LEU A 32 -20.04 0.56 10.27
N LYS A 33 -19.82 1.78 10.76
CA LYS A 33 -20.67 2.43 11.77
C LYS A 33 -21.83 3.21 11.14
N LEU A 34 -21.79 3.44 9.82
CA LEU A 34 -22.83 4.17 9.12
C LEU A 34 -24.12 3.34 9.03
N PRO A 35 -25.30 4.00 9.01
CA PRO A 35 -26.56 3.33 8.67
C PRO A 35 -26.46 2.63 7.31
N THR A 36 -27.13 1.48 7.19
CA THR A 36 -27.17 0.76 5.92
C THR A 36 -28.24 1.36 5.02
N GLU A 37 -27.81 2.14 4.02
CA GLU A 37 -28.69 2.71 2.99
C GLU A 37 -29.00 1.72 1.85
N HIS A 38 -28.03 0.85 1.51
CA HIS A 38 -28.18 -0.15 0.45
C HIS A 38 -27.46 -1.46 0.84
N PRO A 39 -28.08 -2.65 0.63
CA PRO A 39 -27.48 -3.93 1.01
C PRO A 39 -26.10 -4.21 0.40
N MET A 40 -25.82 -3.70 -0.80
CA MET A 40 -24.54 -3.92 -1.47
C MET A 40 -23.45 -2.92 -1.08
N ALA A 41 -23.78 -1.81 -0.42
CA ALA A 41 -22.83 -0.73 -0.17
C ALA A 41 -21.59 -1.21 0.61
N LYS A 42 -21.77 -2.17 1.53
CA LYS A 42 -20.68 -2.80 2.28
C LYS A 42 -19.69 -3.55 1.37
N GLN A 43 -20.20 -4.34 0.43
CA GLN A 43 -19.37 -5.10 -0.49
C GLN A 43 -18.64 -4.19 -1.47
N GLU A 44 -19.34 -3.18 -1.98
CA GLU A 44 -18.78 -2.18 -2.92
C GLU A 44 -17.68 -1.37 -2.26
N PHE A 45 -17.92 -0.87 -1.04
CA PHE A 45 -16.92 -0.10 -0.30
C PHE A 45 -15.71 -0.95 0.09
N CYS A 46 -15.92 -2.19 0.55
CA CYS A 46 -14.84 -3.14 0.82
C CYS A 46 -13.98 -3.40 -0.42
N SER A 47 -14.62 -3.61 -1.58
CA SER A 47 -13.92 -3.83 -2.85
C SER A 47 -13.09 -2.60 -3.26
N ALA A 48 -13.62 -1.39 -3.06
CA ALA A 48 -12.89 -0.15 -3.31
C ALA A 48 -11.67 0.02 -2.38
N ILE A 49 -11.83 -0.28 -1.09
CA ILE A 49 -10.72 -0.27 -0.12
C ILE A 49 -9.62 -1.24 -0.54
N HIS A 50 -9.96 -2.48 -0.90
CA HIS A 50 -8.98 -3.45 -1.37
C HIS A 50 -8.28 -3.00 -2.65
N ALA A 51 -9.00 -2.45 -3.62
CA ALA A 51 -8.41 -1.93 -4.85
C ALA A 51 -7.41 -0.79 -4.57
N CYS A 52 -7.70 0.07 -3.59
CA CYS A 52 -6.76 1.11 -3.15
C CYS A 52 -5.53 0.51 -2.44
N GLN A 53 -5.72 -0.43 -1.52
CA GLN A 53 -4.61 -1.09 -0.80
C GLN A 53 -3.69 -1.83 -1.78
N GLU A 54 -4.25 -2.54 -2.75
CA GLU A 54 -3.50 -3.24 -3.80
C GLU A 54 -2.59 -2.27 -4.57
N LYS A 55 -3.11 -1.12 -5.00
CA LYS A 55 -2.32 -0.10 -5.71
C LYS A 55 -1.15 0.42 -4.89
N VAL A 56 -1.34 0.61 -3.58
CA VAL A 56 -0.28 1.08 -2.69
C VAL A 56 0.76 -0.01 -2.47
N LEU A 57 0.32 -1.24 -2.18
CA LEU A 57 1.22 -2.36 -1.90
C LEU A 57 1.99 -2.82 -3.14
N ALA A 58 1.39 -2.76 -4.34
CA ALA A 58 2.06 -3.12 -5.60
C ALA A 58 3.32 -2.28 -5.87
N ARG A 59 3.44 -1.09 -5.27
CA ARG A 59 4.60 -0.21 -5.44
C ARG A 59 5.90 -0.88 -5.00
N VAL A 60 5.89 -1.73 -3.97
CA VAL A 60 7.10 -2.45 -3.55
C VAL A 60 7.55 -3.45 -4.62
N GLY A 61 6.60 -4.14 -5.26
CA GLY A 61 6.89 -5.06 -6.37
C GLY A 61 7.45 -4.32 -7.58
N LEU A 62 6.90 -3.15 -7.93
CA LEU A 62 7.44 -2.31 -9.01
C LEU A 62 8.87 -1.85 -8.71
N ARG A 63 9.16 -1.49 -7.46
CA ARG A 63 10.53 -1.14 -7.05
C ARG A 63 11.48 -2.34 -7.15
N ALA A 64 11.01 -3.54 -6.83
CA ALA A 64 11.79 -4.77 -6.96
C ALA A 64 12.12 -5.10 -8.42
N ILE A 65 11.15 -4.96 -9.33
CA ILE A 65 11.36 -5.19 -10.76
C ILE A 65 12.34 -4.18 -11.35
N ASN A 66 12.20 -2.92 -10.97
CA ASN A 66 13.03 -1.83 -11.49
C ASN A 66 14.38 -1.69 -10.78
N ALA A 67 14.63 -2.47 -9.71
CA ALA A 67 15.93 -2.48 -9.08
C ALA A 67 16.95 -3.03 -10.08
N PRO A 68 18.13 -2.40 -10.22
CA PRO A 68 19.18 -2.93 -11.06
C PRO A 68 19.48 -4.34 -10.59
N HIS A 69 19.23 -5.31 -11.46
CA HIS A 69 19.77 -6.66 -11.27
C HIS A 69 21.27 -6.45 -11.32
N GLY A 70 21.99 -6.77 -10.23
CA GLY A 70 23.43 -6.74 -10.28
C GLY A 70 23.85 -7.65 -11.42
N ASP A 71 24.40 -7.08 -12.50
CA ASP A 71 25.01 -7.86 -13.57
C ASP A 71 25.98 -8.83 -12.89
N GLN A 72 25.62 -10.12 -12.90
CA GLN A 72 26.58 -11.16 -12.58
C GLN A 72 27.60 -11.18 -13.71
N PRO A 73 28.91 -11.21 -13.40
CA PRO A 73 29.94 -11.32 -14.41
C PRO A 73 29.80 -12.58 -15.26
#